data_AF-A0A4S4FIZ7-F1
#
_entry.id   AF-A0A4S4FIZ7-F1
#
_cell.length_a   1.000
_cell.length_b   1.000
_cell.length_c   1.000
_cell.angle_alpha   90.00
_cell.angle_beta   90.00
_cell.angle_gamma   90.00
#
_symmetry.space_group_name_H-M   'P 1'
#
loop_
_entity.id
_entity.type
_entity.pdbx_description
1 polymer ?
#
loop_
_entity_poly.entity_id
_entity_poly.type
_entity_poly.pdbx_seq_one_letter_code
_entity_poly.pdbx_strand_id
1 'polypeptide(L)'
;MGNGGREARRTEKVERFKREQAAKARRRRFGIIGAIAGAVALATIVVIAVVLTPPAADPADAALEGVQTFTNASTHVTDAVDYAQSPPAGGPHNPIWLNCGAYSQQVPDENAVHSMEHGAVWLTYDPDALSDDELSSLLQLVPATYAIISPYPGMSTPVAISAWNAQLKLDTVDADRIDAFIETYWQSGDAPEPGAACTGGVDGPGRIA
;
A
#
# COMPACT_ATOMS: atom_id res chain seq x y z
N MET A 1 -88.00 -7.13 -44.66
CA MET A 1 -86.54 -6.90 -44.82
C MET A 1 -85.98 -6.29 -43.53
N GLY A 2 -84.92 -6.83 -42.92
CA GLY A 2 -84.32 -6.16 -41.75
C GLY A 2 -83.29 -6.91 -40.89
N ASN A 3 -83.01 -8.20 -41.14
CA ASN A 3 -82.12 -8.98 -40.27
C ASN A 3 -80.65 -9.07 -40.77
N GLY A 4 -80.42 -9.32 -42.07
CA GLY A 4 -79.06 -9.47 -42.61
C GLY A 4 -78.17 -8.22 -42.50
N GLY A 5 -78.77 -7.03 -42.51
CA GLY A 5 -78.03 -5.77 -42.29
C GLY A 5 -77.60 -5.52 -40.85
N ARG A 6 -78.18 -6.21 -39.86
CA ARG A 6 -77.76 -6.12 -38.44
C ARG A 6 -76.61 -7.10 -38.15
N GLU A 7 -76.65 -8.28 -38.74
CA GLU A 7 -75.61 -9.30 -38.59
C GLU A 7 -74.30 -8.87 -39.25
N ALA A 8 -74.33 -8.32 -40.47
CA ALA A 8 -73.15 -7.78 -41.14
C ALA A 8 -72.50 -6.61 -40.36
N ARG A 9 -73.30 -5.73 -39.77
CA ARG A 9 -72.82 -4.65 -38.89
C ARG A 9 -72.22 -5.16 -37.58
N ARG A 10 -72.69 -6.32 -37.08
CA ARG A 10 -72.18 -6.96 -35.87
C ARG A 10 -70.83 -7.62 -36.13
N THR A 11 -70.66 -8.31 -37.24
CA THR A 11 -69.37 -8.93 -37.62
C THR A 11 -68.29 -7.89 -37.92
N GLU A 12 -68.62 -6.80 -38.62
CA GLU A 12 -67.65 -5.71 -38.86
C GLU A 12 -67.16 -5.08 -37.55
N LYS A 13 -68.07 -4.84 -36.59
CA LYS A 13 -67.71 -4.34 -35.26
C LYS A 13 -66.79 -5.30 -34.50
N VAL A 14 -67.06 -6.60 -34.57
CA VAL A 14 -66.22 -7.63 -33.92
C VAL A 14 -64.83 -7.68 -34.58
N GLU A 15 -64.74 -7.63 -35.90
CA GLU A 15 -63.45 -7.63 -36.62
C GLU A 15 -62.64 -6.35 -36.35
N ARG A 16 -63.29 -5.19 -36.31
CA ARG A 16 -62.65 -3.92 -35.93
C ARG A 16 -62.11 -3.99 -34.50
N PHE A 17 -62.93 -4.47 -33.55
CA PHE A 17 -62.51 -4.66 -32.16
C PHE A 17 -61.35 -5.65 -32.02
N LYS A 18 -61.37 -6.77 -32.75
CA LYS A 18 -60.26 -7.73 -32.80
C LYS A 18 -58.97 -7.11 -33.36
N ARG A 19 -59.07 -6.32 -34.43
CA ARG A 19 -57.90 -5.60 -35.02
C ARG A 19 -57.34 -4.54 -34.07
N GLU A 20 -58.20 -3.80 -33.38
CA GLU A 20 -57.81 -2.84 -32.35
C GLU A 20 -57.12 -3.53 -31.17
N GLN A 21 -57.68 -4.64 -30.67
CA GLN A 21 -57.05 -5.45 -29.62
C GLN A 21 -55.72 -6.06 -30.08
N ALA A 22 -55.64 -6.59 -31.30
CA ALA A 22 -54.40 -7.13 -31.86
C ALA A 22 -53.33 -6.04 -32.04
N ALA A 23 -53.72 -4.83 -32.43
CA ALA A 23 -52.81 -3.68 -32.52
C ALA A 23 -52.34 -3.20 -31.13
N LYS A 24 -53.22 -3.21 -30.12
CA LYS A 24 -52.87 -2.87 -28.72
C LYS A 24 -51.96 -3.94 -28.10
N ALA A 25 -52.24 -5.22 -28.35
CA ALA A 25 -51.43 -6.34 -27.89
C ALA A 25 -50.04 -6.34 -28.53
N ARG A 26 -49.93 -6.07 -29.85
CA ARG A 26 -48.63 -5.92 -30.54
C ARG A 26 -47.81 -4.76 -29.95
N ARG A 27 -48.42 -3.58 -29.79
CA ARG A 27 -47.75 -2.42 -29.17
C ARG A 27 -47.26 -2.72 -27.75
N ARG A 28 -48.08 -3.40 -26.92
CA ARG A 28 -47.67 -3.81 -25.57
C ARG A 28 -46.52 -4.81 -25.58
N ARG A 29 -46.54 -5.80 -26.49
CA ARG A 29 -45.45 -6.79 -26.64
C ARG A 29 -44.14 -6.14 -27.04
N PHE A 30 -44.15 -5.25 -28.04
CA PHE A 30 -42.93 -4.51 -28.43
C PHE A 30 -42.42 -3.59 -27.32
N GLY A 31 -43.31 -2.94 -26.56
CA GLY A 31 -42.92 -2.16 -25.39
C GLY A 31 -42.23 -2.99 -24.30
N ILE A 32 -42.75 -4.20 -23.99
CA ILE A 32 -42.15 -5.11 -23.01
C ILE A 32 -40.80 -5.63 -23.50
N ILE A 33 -40.69 -6.07 -24.76
CA ILE A 33 -39.43 -6.56 -25.34
C ILE A 33 -38.38 -5.44 -25.35
N GLY A 34 -38.77 -4.22 -25.74
CA GLY A 34 -37.88 -3.06 -25.69
C GLY A 34 -37.39 -2.73 -24.28
N ALA A 35 -38.28 -2.81 -23.28
CA ALA A 35 -37.91 -2.59 -21.88
C ALA A 35 -36.94 -3.66 -21.36
N ILE A 36 -37.17 -4.94 -21.67
CA ILE A 36 -36.28 -6.05 -21.29
C ILE A 36 -34.91 -5.88 -21.98
N ALA A 37 -34.89 -5.64 -23.28
CA ALA A 37 -33.65 -5.46 -24.03
C ALA A 37 -32.85 -4.26 -23.50
N GLY A 38 -33.53 -3.14 -23.18
CA GLY A 38 -32.91 -1.98 -22.56
C GLY A 38 -32.32 -2.28 -21.18
N ALA A 39 -33.04 -3.02 -20.33
CA ALA A 39 -32.55 -3.43 -19.02
C ALA A 39 -31.33 -4.36 -19.12
N VAL A 40 -31.33 -5.31 -20.05
CA VAL A 40 -30.19 -6.20 -20.30
C VAL A 40 -28.99 -5.43 -20.84
N ALA A 41 -29.20 -4.49 -21.76
CA ALA A 41 -28.13 -3.63 -22.28
C ALA A 41 -27.51 -2.76 -21.17
N LEU A 42 -28.32 -2.18 -20.29
CA LEU A 42 -27.82 -1.41 -19.15
C LEU A 42 -27.05 -2.30 -18.16
N ALA A 43 -27.59 -3.47 -17.81
CA ALA A 43 -26.91 -4.39 -16.90
C ALA A 43 -25.57 -4.87 -17.47
N THR A 44 -25.52 -5.17 -18.77
CA THR A 44 -24.26 -5.56 -19.44
C THR A 44 -23.26 -4.41 -19.48
N ILE A 45 -23.69 -3.17 -19.75
CA ILE A 45 -22.80 -1.99 -19.68
C ILE A 45 -22.24 -1.82 -18.26
N VAL A 46 -23.05 -1.95 -17.23
CA VAL A 46 -22.61 -1.84 -15.82
C VAL A 46 -21.60 -2.94 -15.48
N VAL A 47 -21.87 -4.19 -15.86
CA VAL A 47 -20.94 -5.31 -15.63
C VAL A 47 -19.63 -5.09 -16.38
N ILE A 48 -19.69 -4.66 -17.65
CA ILE A 48 -18.50 -4.35 -18.44
C ILE A 48 -17.70 -3.22 -17.78
N ALA A 49 -18.37 -2.16 -17.32
CA ALA A 49 -17.71 -1.06 -16.63
C ALA A 49 -16.99 -1.56 -15.38
N VAL A 50 -17.65 -2.35 -14.52
CA VAL A 50 -17.05 -2.89 -13.29
C VAL A 50 -15.89 -3.84 -13.57
N VAL A 51 -15.98 -4.69 -14.60
CA VAL A 51 -14.93 -5.67 -14.93
C VAL A 51 -13.72 -5.01 -15.61
N LEU A 52 -13.94 -3.96 -16.41
CA LEU A 52 -12.88 -3.29 -17.16
C LEU A 52 -12.28 -2.07 -16.44
N THR A 53 -12.87 -1.59 -15.35
CA THR A 53 -12.22 -0.58 -14.50
C THR A 53 -11.19 -1.26 -13.60
N PRO A 54 -9.88 -0.98 -13.77
CA PRO A 54 -8.90 -1.39 -12.78
C PRO A 54 -9.24 -0.74 -11.42
N PRO A 55 -9.00 -1.43 -10.30
CA PRO A 55 -9.09 -0.77 -9.00
C PRO A 55 -8.16 0.44 -8.97
N ALA A 56 -8.54 1.49 -8.25
CA ALA A 56 -7.62 2.58 -7.95
C ALA A 56 -6.39 1.97 -7.24
N ALA A 57 -5.18 2.43 -7.58
CA ALA A 57 -3.99 2.03 -6.85
C ALA A 57 -4.18 2.35 -5.37
N ASP A 58 -3.82 1.40 -4.50
CA ASP A 58 -3.90 1.62 -3.07
C ASP A 58 -2.95 2.77 -2.72
N PRO A 59 -3.40 3.82 -2.00
CA PRO A 59 -2.51 4.87 -1.51
C PRO A 59 -1.28 4.33 -0.79
N ALA A 60 -1.39 3.19 -0.10
CA ALA A 60 -0.27 2.51 0.55
C ALA A 60 0.77 2.00 -0.47
N ASP A 61 0.33 1.44 -1.60
CA ASP A 61 1.23 0.98 -2.66
C ASP A 61 1.98 2.14 -3.31
N ALA A 62 1.32 3.29 -3.46
CA ALA A 62 1.95 4.51 -3.98
C ALA A 62 2.97 5.10 -2.98
N ALA A 63 2.68 5.06 -1.69
CA ALA A 63 3.61 5.54 -0.65
C ALA A 63 4.92 4.71 -0.60
N LEU A 64 4.85 3.43 -0.95
CA LEU A 64 5.99 2.52 -1.04
C LEU A 64 6.74 2.60 -2.39
N GLU A 65 6.36 3.50 -3.31
CA GLU A 65 7.04 3.64 -4.61
C GLU A 65 8.55 3.95 -4.43
N GLY A 66 9.43 3.14 -5.01
CA GLY A 66 10.87 3.35 -4.90
C GLY A 66 11.52 2.75 -3.66
N VAL A 67 10.76 1.99 -2.84
CA VAL A 67 11.38 1.05 -1.89
C VAL A 67 12.23 0.07 -2.68
N GLN A 68 13.50 -0.03 -2.31
CA GLN A 68 14.43 -1.02 -2.84
C GLN A 68 14.44 -2.24 -1.93
N THR A 69 14.42 -3.42 -2.54
CA THR A 69 14.54 -4.69 -1.82
C THR A 69 15.84 -5.39 -2.16
N PHE A 70 16.36 -6.15 -1.20
CA PHE A 70 17.66 -6.80 -1.29
C PHE A 70 17.57 -8.27 -0.88
N THR A 71 18.66 -9.00 -1.08
CA THR A 71 18.79 -10.37 -0.59
C THR A 71 20.12 -10.49 0.11
N ASN A 72 20.07 -10.49 1.43
CA ASN A 72 21.22 -10.60 2.30
C ASN A 72 21.24 -11.92 3.06
N ALA A 73 22.44 -12.42 3.35
CA ALA A 73 22.63 -13.52 4.29
C ALA A 73 22.66 -12.99 5.74
N SER A 74 22.06 -13.74 6.67
CA SER A 74 22.15 -13.48 8.12
C SER A 74 23.35 -14.22 8.69
N THR A 75 24.53 -13.62 8.57
CA THR A 75 25.77 -14.22 9.07
C THR A 75 26.39 -13.31 10.12
N HIS A 76 26.62 -13.86 11.31
CA HIS A 76 27.32 -13.13 12.36
C HIS A 76 28.82 -13.03 12.08
N VAL A 77 29.36 -11.83 12.22
CA VAL A 77 30.78 -11.48 12.07
C VAL A 77 31.21 -10.53 13.19
N THR A 78 32.49 -10.52 13.55
CA THR A 78 33.02 -9.61 14.60
C THR A 78 33.84 -8.46 14.05
N ASP A 79 34.20 -8.53 12.76
CA ASP A 79 34.99 -7.52 12.07
C ASP A 79 34.07 -6.53 11.34
N ALA A 80 34.63 -5.39 10.93
CA ALA A 80 33.92 -4.39 10.14
C ALA A 80 33.48 -4.96 8.79
N VAL A 81 32.29 -4.56 8.33
CA VAL A 81 31.68 -5.01 7.08
C VAL A 81 31.63 -3.87 6.07
N ASP A 82 32.06 -4.16 4.84
CA ASP A 82 31.87 -3.26 3.71
C ASP A 82 30.50 -3.55 3.06
N TYR A 83 29.53 -2.67 3.29
CA TYR A 83 28.17 -2.83 2.80
C TYR A 83 27.97 -2.21 1.41
N ALA A 84 27.15 -2.88 0.60
CA ALA A 84 26.77 -2.35 -0.73
C ALA A 84 25.83 -1.14 -0.65
N GLN A 85 25.04 -1.04 0.44
CA GLN A 85 24.16 0.09 0.71
C GLN A 85 24.77 0.95 1.82
N SER A 86 24.63 2.26 1.65
CA SER A 86 24.93 3.24 2.70
C SER A 86 23.71 4.15 2.87
N PRO A 87 23.04 4.13 4.04
CA PRO A 87 23.23 3.19 5.16
C PRO A 87 22.88 1.73 4.79
N PRO A 88 23.35 0.72 5.55
CA PRO A 88 23.05 -0.68 5.27
C PRO A 88 21.57 -1.04 5.43
N ALA A 89 21.11 -2.02 4.65
CA ALA A 89 19.73 -2.54 4.68
C ALA A 89 19.67 -4.03 5.05
N GLY A 90 20.70 -4.57 5.71
CA GLY A 90 20.88 -5.99 5.97
C GLY A 90 22.29 -6.47 5.61
N GLY A 91 22.58 -7.75 5.86
CA GLY A 91 23.88 -8.34 5.51
C GLY A 91 24.56 -9.00 6.70
N PRO A 92 25.83 -9.43 6.54
CA PRO A 92 26.67 -9.84 7.66
C PRO A 92 26.71 -8.74 8.73
N HIS A 93 26.64 -9.12 10.00
CA HIS A 93 26.47 -8.15 11.08
C HIS A 93 27.00 -8.68 12.41
N ASN A 94 27.06 -7.83 13.44
CA ASN A 94 27.66 -8.18 14.73
C ASN A 94 26.82 -9.22 15.44
N PRO A 95 27.34 -10.21 16.18
CA PRO A 95 26.51 -11.14 16.97
C PRO A 95 25.77 -10.49 18.15
N ILE A 96 26.01 -9.21 18.45
CA ILE A 96 25.34 -8.47 19.52
C ILE A 96 24.54 -7.32 18.89
N TRP A 97 23.25 -7.24 19.18
CA TRP A 97 22.39 -6.17 18.68
C TRP A 97 22.66 -4.82 19.35
N LEU A 98 22.33 -3.75 18.64
CA LEU A 98 22.22 -2.42 19.20
C LEU A 98 20.90 -2.31 19.97
N ASN A 99 20.93 -1.67 21.15
CA ASN A 99 19.70 -1.28 21.81
C ASN A 99 18.90 -0.31 20.93
N CYS A 100 17.67 -0.67 20.58
CA CYS A 100 16.76 0.24 19.90
C CYS A 100 16.56 1.52 20.72
N GLY A 101 16.51 2.66 20.04
CA GLY A 101 16.47 3.97 20.68
C GLY A 101 16.94 5.10 19.77
N ALA A 102 17.01 6.30 20.35
CA ALA A 102 17.47 7.49 19.67
C ALA A 102 18.93 7.79 20.00
N TYR A 103 19.71 8.16 18.98
CA TYR A 103 21.14 8.39 19.06
C TYR A 103 21.52 9.74 18.45
N SER A 104 22.35 10.49 19.16
CA SER A 104 22.90 11.79 18.71
C SER A 104 24.15 11.66 17.82
N GLN A 105 24.66 10.44 17.65
CA GLN A 105 25.84 10.13 16.83
C GLN A 105 25.54 8.93 15.94
N GLN A 106 26.33 8.79 14.87
CA GLN A 106 26.24 7.62 14.00
C GLN A 106 26.53 6.37 14.82
N VAL A 107 25.60 5.41 14.75
CA VAL A 107 25.72 4.13 15.44
C VAL A 107 26.55 3.15 14.62
N PRO A 108 27.12 2.09 15.23
CA PRO A 108 27.82 1.05 14.48
C PRO A 108 26.84 0.30 13.57
N ASP A 109 27.17 0.28 12.28
CA ASP A 109 26.38 -0.33 11.21
C ASP A 109 26.06 -1.80 11.53
N GLU A 110 27.07 -2.59 11.93
CA GLU A 110 26.91 -4.02 12.20
C GLU A 110 26.00 -4.31 13.40
N ASN A 111 25.94 -3.43 14.39
CA ASN A 111 25.04 -3.61 15.53
C ASN A 111 23.61 -3.19 15.18
N ALA A 112 23.44 -2.10 14.42
CA ALA A 112 22.13 -1.66 13.95
C ALA A 112 21.50 -2.66 12.97
N VAL A 113 22.31 -3.29 12.09
CA VAL A 113 21.86 -4.34 11.18
C VAL A 113 21.37 -5.58 11.93
N HIS A 114 22.02 -5.98 13.03
CA HIS A 114 21.49 -7.05 13.89
C HIS A 114 20.13 -6.66 14.47
N SER A 115 19.95 -5.42 14.95
CA SER A 115 18.64 -4.99 15.44
C SER A 115 17.56 -5.06 14.35
N MET A 116 17.91 -4.81 13.08
CA MET A 116 16.99 -5.03 11.95
C MET A 116 16.70 -6.52 11.70
N GLU A 117 17.65 -7.43 11.99
CA GLU A 117 17.40 -8.87 11.98
C GLU A 117 16.27 -9.26 12.95
N HIS A 118 16.19 -8.55 14.08
CA HIS A 118 15.15 -8.72 15.09
C HIS A 118 13.81 -8.03 14.71
N GLY A 119 13.75 -7.37 13.56
CA GLY A 119 12.57 -6.66 13.07
C GLY A 119 12.54 -5.18 13.42
N ALA A 120 13.67 -4.57 13.82
CA ALA A 120 13.73 -3.12 13.97
C ALA A 120 13.72 -2.40 12.61
N VAL A 121 13.18 -1.19 12.61
CA VAL A 121 13.42 -0.21 11.55
C VAL A 121 14.56 0.72 11.98
N TRP A 122 15.41 1.13 11.05
CA TRP A 122 16.46 2.10 11.27
C TRP A 122 16.23 3.32 10.40
N LEU A 123 15.83 4.42 11.04
CA LEU A 123 15.73 5.73 10.42
C LEU A 123 17.06 6.47 10.56
N THR A 124 17.62 6.84 9.42
CA THR A 124 18.89 7.54 9.29
C THR A 124 18.68 8.85 8.59
N TYR A 125 19.51 9.83 8.95
CA TYR A 125 19.39 11.16 8.40
C TYR A 125 20.74 11.84 8.23
N ASP A 126 20.87 12.69 7.22
CA ASP A 126 22.04 13.53 7.04
C ASP A 126 21.95 14.73 8.02
N PRO A 127 22.84 14.83 9.03
CA PRO A 127 22.77 15.90 10.02
C PRO A 127 22.98 17.30 9.43
N ASP A 128 23.56 17.42 8.24
CA ASP A 128 23.79 18.72 7.58
C ASP A 128 22.63 19.12 6.65
N ALA A 129 21.70 18.20 6.37
CA ALA A 129 20.61 18.42 5.41
C ALA A 129 19.27 18.82 6.07
N LEU A 130 19.12 18.63 7.38
CA LEU A 130 17.85 18.81 8.10
C LEU A 130 17.90 19.97 9.08
N SER A 131 16.80 20.71 9.17
CA SER A 131 16.56 21.66 10.25
C SER A 131 16.17 20.96 11.56
N ASP A 132 16.28 21.67 12.68
CA ASP A 132 15.88 21.17 14.00
C ASP A 132 14.38 20.79 14.04
N ASP A 133 13.53 21.51 13.31
CA ASP A 133 12.08 21.25 13.23
C ASP A 133 11.79 19.96 12.44
N GLU A 134 12.51 19.72 11.34
CA GLU A 134 12.40 18.49 10.55
C GLU A 134 12.92 17.29 11.33
N LEU A 135 14.04 17.43 12.03
CA LEU A 135 14.56 16.39 12.90
C LEU A 135 13.58 16.07 14.05
N SER A 136 12.98 17.10 14.65
CA SER A 136 11.96 16.93 15.69
C SER A 136 10.71 16.22 15.16
N SER A 137 10.38 16.42 13.88
CA SER A 137 9.28 15.70 13.21
C SER A 137 9.64 14.24 12.98
N LEU A 138 10.85 13.94 12.49
CA LEU A 138 11.33 12.57 12.30
C LEU A 138 11.31 11.75 13.60
N LEU A 139 11.75 12.35 14.71
CA LEU A 139 11.75 11.72 16.03
C LEU A 139 10.34 11.34 16.52
N GLN A 140 9.29 12.02 16.03
CA GLN A 140 7.90 11.73 16.40
C GLN A 140 7.26 10.62 15.54
N LEU A 141 7.82 10.33 14.36
CA LEU A 141 7.30 9.31 13.44
C LEU A 141 7.73 7.90 13.83
N VAL A 142 8.95 7.75 14.38
CA VAL A 142 9.49 6.43 14.68
C VAL A 142 8.76 5.75 15.85
N PRO A 143 8.50 4.43 15.78
CA PRO A 143 7.90 3.70 16.90
C PRO A 143 8.74 3.77 18.17
N ALA A 144 8.08 3.72 19.33
CA ALA A 144 8.77 3.75 20.63
C ALA A 144 9.63 2.49 20.91
N THR A 145 9.44 1.41 20.15
CA THR A 145 10.16 0.13 20.30
C THR A 145 10.50 -0.40 18.92
N TYR A 146 11.56 -1.22 18.81
CA TYR A 146 11.98 -1.76 17.50
C TYR A 146 12.24 -0.66 16.46
N ALA A 147 12.76 0.48 16.91
CA ALA A 147 13.20 1.55 16.05
C ALA A 147 14.56 2.07 16.53
N ILE A 148 15.42 2.38 15.57
CA ILE A 148 16.66 3.10 15.78
C ILE A 148 16.56 4.40 14.99
N ILE A 149 16.93 5.52 15.59
CA ILE A 149 17.10 6.79 14.88
C ILE A 149 18.47 7.38 15.18
N SER A 150 19.24 7.68 14.14
CA SER A 150 20.61 8.20 14.27
C SER A 150 21.04 9.03 13.06
N PRO A 151 21.94 10.03 13.23
CA PRO A 151 22.57 10.66 12.08
C PRO A 151 23.46 9.67 11.32
N TYR A 152 23.62 9.87 10.02
CA TYR A 152 24.54 9.11 9.18
C TYR A 152 25.19 10.08 8.17
N PRO A 153 26.36 10.66 8.51
CA PRO A 153 27.02 11.64 7.66
C PRO A 153 27.43 11.06 6.29
N GLY A 154 27.32 11.88 5.24
CA GLY A 154 27.74 11.50 3.88
C GLY A 154 26.71 10.69 3.09
N MET A 155 25.45 10.67 3.52
CA MET A 155 24.34 10.12 2.74
C MET A 155 24.13 10.88 1.44
N SER A 156 23.63 10.19 0.42
CA SER A 156 23.25 10.78 -0.87
C SER A 156 21.86 11.45 -0.85
N THR A 157 21.09 11.23 0.21
CA THR A 157 19.72 11.73 0.42
C THR A 157 19.56 12.21 1.85
N PRO A 158 18.70 13.21 2.14
CA PRO A 158 18.52 13.72 3.50
C PRO A 158 18.01 12.68 4.50
N VAL A 159 17.15 11.76 4.06
CA VAL A 159 16.57 10.71 4.92
C VAL A 159 16.64 9.36 4.24
N ALA A 160 16.87 8.31 5.03
CA ALA A 160 16.64 6.94 4.62
C ALA A 160 16.07 6.13 5.80
N ILE A 161 15.10 5.28 5.52
CA ILE A 161 14.56 4.30 6.48
C ILE A 161 14.82 2.90 5.94
N SER A 162 15.39 2.04 6.78
CA SER A 162 15.75 0.67 6.44
C SER A 162 15.09 -0.32 7.39
N ALA A 163 14.75 -1.48 6.85
CA ALA A 163 14.46 -2.71 7.59
C ALA A 163 15.25 -3.84 6.93
N TRP A 164 15.23 -5.05 7.49
CA TRP A 164 15.95 -6.15 6.87
C TRP A 164 15.50 -6.37 5.41
N ASN A 165 16.44 -6.27 4.48
CA ASN A 165 16.24 -6.37 3.03
C ASN A 165 15.32 -5.33 2.39
N ALA A 166 14.96 -4.24 3.07
CA ALA A 166 14.12 -3.18 2.52
C ALA A 166 14.69 -1.79 2.87
N GLN A 167 14.72 -0.88 1.91
CA GLN A 167 15.16 0.49 2.15
C GLN A 167 14.37 1.48 1.31
N LEU A 168 13.99 2.58 1.94
CA LEU A 168 13.44 3.75 1.28
C LEU A 168 14.36 4.94 1.52
N LYS A 169 14.80 5.58 0.43
CA LYS A 169 15.55 6.83 0.46
C LYS A 169 14.63 7.98 0.02
N LEU A 170 14.71 9.11 0.72
CA LEU A 170 13.82 10.25 0.52
C LEU A 170 14.63 11.54 0.38
N ASP A 171 14.25 12.35 -0.59
CA ASP A 171 14.84 13.67 -0.84
C ASP A 171 14.33 14.75 0.14
N THR A 172 13.27 14.45 0.88
CA THR A 172 12.66 15.34 1.91
C THR A 172 12.08 14.49 3.04
N VAL A 173 11.81 15.09 4.20
CA VAL A 173 11.00 14.44 5.23
C VAL A 173 9.57 14.29 4.72
N ASP A 174 9.14 13.06 4.49
CA ASP A 174 7.79 12.71 4.01
C ASP A 174 7.15 11.73 5.00
N ALA A 175 6.27 12.24 5.85
CA ALA A 175 5.67 11.48 6.95
C ALA A 175 4.82 10.32 6.44
N ASP A 176 3.98 10.55 5.43
CA ASP A 176 3.06 9.53 4.90
C ASP A 176 3.85 8.33 4.34
N ARG A 177 5.00 8.60 3.74
CA ARG A 177 5.87 7.56 3.18
C ARG A 177 6.67 6.81 4.24
N ILE A 178 7.16 7.53 5.25
CA ILE A 178 7.85 6.92 6.40
C ILE A 178 6.88 6.03 7.16
N ASP A 179 5.66 6.50 7.41
CA ASP A 179 4.61 5.75 8.10
C ASP A 179 4.23 4.50 7.31
N ALA A 180 4.00 4.62 6.00
CA ALA A 180 3.71 3.45 5.15
C ALA A 180 4.85 2.41 5.18
N PHE A 181 6.12 2.86 5.19
CA PHE A 181 7.26 1.96 5.32
C PHE A 181 7.27 1.26 6.69
N ILE A 182 7.03 2.00 7.77
CA ILE A 182 6.96 1.46 9.13
C ILE A 182 5.82 0.44 9.22
N GLU A 183 4.62 0.77 8.76
CA GLU A 183 3.47 -0.14 8.76
C GLU A 183 3.75 -1.46 8.04
N THR A 184 4.58 -1.42 6.99
CA THR A 184 4.92 -2.58 6.16
C THR A 184 6.04 -3.43 6.79
N TYR A 185 7.09 -2.80 7.30
CA TYR A 185 8.35 -3.50 7.62
C TYR A 185 8.68 -3.58 9.12
N TRP A 186 8.03 -2.79 9.98
CA TRP A 186 8.27 -2.82 11.41
C TRP A 186 7.78 -4.14 12.02
N GLN A 187 8.71 -4.87 12.66
CA GLN A 187 8.48 -6.22 13.18
C GLN A 187 7.86 -7.18 12.13
N SER A 188 8.17 -6.96 10.84
CA SER A 188 7.71 -7.84 9.77
C SER A 188 8.28 -9.25 9.95
N GLY A 189 7.48 -10.25 9.57
CA GLY A 189 7.92 -11.65 9.50
C GLY A 189 8.97 -11.93 8.41
N ASP A 190 9.30 -10.94 7.58
CA ASP A 190 10.37 -11.02 6.58
C ASP A 190 11.77 -10.84 7.18
N ALA A 191 11.87 -10.30 8.40
CA ALA A 191 13.11 -10.29 9.15
C ALA A 191 13.52 -11.74 9.54
N PRO A 192 14.81 -12.07 9.66
CA PRO A 192 15.24 -13.43 9.97
C PRO A 192 14.85 -13.91 11.38
N GLU A 193 14.85 -13.02 12.38
CA GLU A 193 14.51 -13.34 13.78
C GLU A 193 13.46 -12.39 14.36
N PRO A 194 12.26 -12.32 13.76
CA PRO A 194 11.29 -11.28 14.08
C PRO A 194 10.81 -11.37 15.53
N GLY A 195 10.86 -10.24 16.24
CA GLY A 195 10.40 -10.13 17.63
C GLY A 195 11.41 -10.59 18.68
N ALA A 196 12.64 -10.92 18.28
CA ALA A 196 13.76 -11.08 19.21
C ALA A 196 14.08 -9.73 19.90
N ALA A 197 14.75 -9.77 21.05
CA ALA A 197 14.89 -8.56 21.87
C ALA A 197 15.64 -7.44 21.13
N CYS A 198 15.06 -6.23 21.07
CA CYS A 198 15.79 -5.04 20.64
C CYS A 198 16.34 -4.21 21.81
N THR A 199 16.41 -4.78 23.01
CA THR A 199 17.03 -4.16 24.20
C THR A 199 17.84 -5.22 24.96
N GLY A 200 18.78 -4.80 25.81
CA GLY A 200 19.71 -5.71 26.51
C GLY A 200 20.96 -6.09 25.72
N GLY A 201 21.18 -5.45 24.56
CA GLY A 201 22.40 -5.52 23.76
C GLY A 201 23.37 -4.40 24.14
N VAL A 202 24.06 -3.84 23.15
CA VAL A 202 25.02 -2.74 23.35
C VAL A 202 24.39 -1.36 23.14
N ASP A 203 24.93 -0.36 23.82
CA ASP A 203 24.65 1.04 23.53
C ASP A 203 25.62 1.58 22.48
N GLY A 204 25.06 2.20 21.45
CA GLY A 204 25.81 3.01 20.50
C GLY A 204 26.25 4.34 21.10
N PRO A 205 27.17 5.06 20.42
CA PRO A 205 27.59 6.38 20.86
C PRO A 205 26.42 7.36 20.85
N GLY A 206 26.37 8.23 21.87
CA GLY A 206 25.38 9.30 21.93
C GLY A 206 23.94 8.85 22.18
N ARG A 207 23.71 7.69 22.80
CA ARG A 207 22.37 7.22 23.20
C ARG A 207 21.64 8.27 24.03
N ILE A 208 20.39 8.58 23.67
CA ILE A 208 19.54 9.57 24.33
C ILE A 208 18.44 8.88 25.16
N ALA A 209 17.80 7.85 24.60
CA ALA A 209 16.74 7.06 25.20
C ALA A 209 16.79 5.63 24.65
#